data_AF-A0A522V0D2-F1
#
_entry.id   AF-A0A522V0D2-F1
#
_cell.length_a   1.000
_cell.length_b   1.000
_cell.length_c   1.000
_cell.angle_alpha   90.00
_cell.angle_beta   90.00
_cell.angle_gamma   90.00
#
_symmetry.space_group_name_H-M   'P 1'
#
loop_
_entity.id
_entity.type
_entity.pdbx_description
1 polymer ?
#
loop_
_entity_poly.entity_id
_entity_poly.type
_entity_poly.pdbx_seq_one_letter_code
_entity_poly.pdbx_strand_id
1 'polypeptide(L)'
;MNAVYKSAFWKFTKKQSRPFQLAIEDEIERICKYPEIGGEKSGDLAGFRVHKFAFRKQEYLIAYKTAGGSAIVYMIDTHENFYRNLKRYVKEVD
;
A
#
# COMPACT_ATOMS: atom_id res chain seq x y z
N MET A 1 -1.40 13.33 -8.77
CA MET A 1 -0.71 12.98 -7.51
C MET A 1 0.47 12.10 -7.89
N ASN A 2 1.65 12.29 -7.27
CA ASN A 2 2.80 11.38 -7.48
C ASN A 2 2.87 10.34 -6.36
N ALA A 3 3.51 9.19 -6.61
CA ALA A 3 3.73 8.16 -5.59
C ALA A 3 5.16 8.22 -5.03
N VAL A 4 5.29 8.12 -3.71
CA VAL A 4 6.58 8.00 -3.00
C VAL A 4 6.61 6.67 -2.26
N TYR A 5 7.60 5.83 -2.52
CA TYR A 5 7.65 4.47 -2.01
C TYR A 5 8.57 4.34 -0.79
N LYS A 6 8.08 3.72 0.29
CA LYS A 6 8.91 3.30 1.41
C LYS A 6 9.66 2.01 1.10
N SER A 7 10.73 1.77 1.83
CA SER A 7 11.65 0.65 1.61
C SER A 7 10.98 -0.72 1.73
N ALA A 8 9.97 -0.88 2.58
CA ALA A 8 9.22 -2.13 2.73
C ALA A 8 8.45 -2.47 1.44
N PHE A 9 7.70 -1.51 0.91
CA PHE A 9 7.03 -1.66 -0.40
C PHE A 9 8.02 -1.99 -1.51
N TRP A 10 9.09 -1.18 -1.67
CA TRP A 10 10.10 -1.40 -2.73
C TRP A 10 10.76 -2.78 -2.65
N LYS A 11 11.09 -3.24 -1.43
CA LYS A 11 11.70 -4.57 -1.21
C LYS A 11 10.76 -5.71 -1.58
N PHE A 12 9.46 -5.54 -1.36
CA PHE A 12 8.45 -6.53 -1.77
C PHE A 12 8.30 -6.56 -3.29
N THR A 13 8.04 -5.40 -3.92
CA THR A 13 7.68 -5.31 -5.35
C THR A 13 8.79 -5.78 -6.26
N LYS A 14 10.05 -5.42 -5.97
CA LYS A 14 11.19 -5.80 -6.82
C LYS A 14 11.45 -7.31 -6.91
N LYS A 15 10.93 -8.10 -5.96
CA LYS A 15 11.07 -9.56 -5.91
C LYS A 15 9.94 -10.29 -6.64
N GLN A 16 8.90 -9.58 -7.07
CA GLN A 16 7.73 -10.17 -7.69
C GLN A 16 7.95 -10.46 -9.17
N SER A 17 7.13 -11.36 -9.71
CA SER A 17 7.07 -11.62 -11.16
C SER A 17 6.66 -10.36 -11.93
N ARG A 18 7.14 -10.21 -13.16
CA ARG A 18 6.80 -9.05 -14.02
C ARG A 18 5.29 -8.80 -14.18
N PRO A 19 4.43 -9.81 -14.38
CA PRO A 19 2.98 -9.59 -14.45
C PRO A 19 2.40 -9.01 -13.16
N PHE A 20 2.92 -9.43 -12.01
CA PHE A 20 2.45 -8.91 -10.73
C PHE A 20 2.99 -7.49 -10.48
N GLN A 21 4.23 -7.19 -10.88
CA GLN A 21 4.75 -5.82 -10.83
C GLN A 21 3.90 -4.84 -11.65
N LEU A 22 3.50 -5.23 -12.86
CA LEU A 22 2.62 -4.42 -13.71
C LEU A 22 1.23 -4.23 -13.09
N ALA A 23 0.67 -5.28 -12.49
CA ALA A 23 -0.60 -5.16 -11.77
C ALA A 23 -0.47 -4.21 -10.57
N ILE A 24 0.64 -4.27 -9.83
CA ILE A 24 0.89 -3.33 -8.72
C ILE A 24 1.00 -1.90 -9.25
N GLU A 25 1.69 -1.69 -10.37
CA GLU A 25 1.86 -0.36 -10.99
C GLU A 25 0.51 0.25 -11.38
N ASP A 26 -0.38 -0.51 -12.04
CA ASP A 26 -1.74 -0.07 -12.37
C ASP A 26 -2.52 0.35 -11.11
N GLU A 27 -2.45 -0.45 -10.04
CA GLU A 27 -3.12 -0.13 -8.79
C GLU A 27 -2.53 1.12 -8.08
N ILE A 28 -1.23 1.37 -8.23
CA ILE A 28 -0.61 2.62 -7.74
C ILE A 28 -1.07 3.82 -8.57
N GLU A 29 -1.18 3.69 -9.89
CA GLU A 29 -1.74 4.74 -10.75
C GLU A 29 -3.19 5.06 -10.35
N ARG A 30 -3.99 4.03 -10.04
CA ARG A 30 -5.36 4.20 -9.53
C ARG A 30 -5.38 4.93 -8.19
N ILE A 31 -4.50 4.59 -7.26
CA ILE A 31 -4.36 5.31 -5.97
C ILE A 31 -3.97 6.78 -6.21
N CYS A 32 -3.04 7.05 -7.12
CA CYS A 32 -2.63 8.41 -7.44
C CYS A 32 -3.74 9.24 -8.11
N LYS A 33 -4.61 8.59 -8.90
CA LYS A 33 -5.74 9.25 -9.56
C LYS A 33 -6.92 9.45 -8.62
N TYR A 34 -7.20 8.46 -7.78
CA TYR A 34 -8.32 8.42 -6.86
C TYR A 34 -7.83 8.00 -5.46
N PRO A 35 -7.19 8.91 -4.71
CA PRO A 35 -6.61 8.56 -3.41
C PRO A 35 -7.66 8.11 -2.38
N GLU A 36 -8.94 8.37 -2.63
CA GLU A 36 -10.06 7.96 -1.79
C GLU A 36 -10.50 6.50 -1.95
N ILE A 37 -10.00 5.76 -2.95
CA ILE A 37 -10.35 4.35 -3.18
C ILE A 37 -9.96 3.44 -2.02
N GLY A 38 -8.92 3.81 -1.29
CA GLY A 38 -8.52 3.14 -0.07
C GLY A 38 -9.37 3.59 1.11
N GLY A 39 -9.87 2.62 1.87
CA GLY A 39 -10.62 2.87 3.09
C GLY A 39 -9.74 3.49 4.16
N GLU A 40 -10.17 4.62 4.71
CA GLU A 40 -9.51 5.29 5.82
C GLU A 40 -9.50 4.41 7.08
N LYS A 41 -8.40 4.47 7.82
CA LYS A 41 -8.20 3.71 9.06
C LYS A 41 -8.19 4.63 10.27
N SER A 42 -8.55 4.05 11.40
CA SER A 42 -8.68 4.72 12.70
C SER A 42 -7.81 4.01 13.76
N GLY A 43 -7.71 4.60 14.95
CA GLY A 43 -6.91 4.04 16.05
C GLY A 43 -5.41 4.07 15.75
N ASP A 44 -4.68 2.98 16.03
CA ASP A 44 -3.23 2.88 15.80
C ASP A 44 -2.80 3.15 14.34
N LEU A 45 -3.73 3.06 13.39
CA LEU A 45 -3.51 3.26 11.96
C LEU A 45 -4.17 4.54 11.45
N ALA A 46 -4.52 5.48 12.33
CA ALA A 46 -5.10 6.76 11.94
C ALA A 46 -4.26 7.47 10.88
N GLY A 47 -4.94 8.00 9.85
CA GLY A 47 -4.32 8.67 8.71
C GLY A 47 -3.77 7.75 7.63
N PHE A 48 -3.79 6.42 7.83
CA PHE A 48 -3.56 5.48 6.72
C PHE A 48 -4.84 5.22 5.94
N ARG A 49 -4.68 5.01 4.64
CA ARG A 49 -5.66 4.42 3.75
C ARG A 49 -5.17 3.06 3.29
N VAL A 50 -6.10 2.12 3.12
CA VAL A 50 -5.81 0.77 2.66
C VAL A 50 -6.63 0.46 1.43
N HIS A 51 -5.93 0.32 0.30
CA HIS A 51 -6.51 -0.10 -0.97
C HIS A 51 -6.39 -1.61 -1.12
N LYS A 52 -7.43 -2.28 -1.62
CA LYS A 52 -7.46 -3.73 -1.83
C LYS A 52 -7.62 -4.04 -3.30
N PHE A 53 -6.90 -5.07 -3.78
CA PHE A 53 -7.06 -5.57 -5.13
C PHE A 53 -6.78 -7.08 -5.19
N ALA A 54 -7.31 -7.75 -6.21
CA ALA A 54 -7.12 -9.17 -6.41
C ALA A 54 -6.17 -9.43 -7.58
N PHE A 55 -5.23 -10.35 -7.41
CA PHE A 55 -4.37 -10.84 -8.48
C PHE A 55 -4.28 -12.37 -8.39
N ARG A 56 -4.65 -13.07 -9.47
CA ARG A 56 -4.64 -14.55 -9.55
C ARG A 56 -5.30 -15.25 -8.35
N LYS A 57 -6.52 -14.81 -7.99
CA LYS A 57 -7.32 -15.33 -6.86
C LYS A 57 -6.74 -15.03 -5.46
N GLN A 58 -5.67 -14.26 -5.36
CA GLN A 58 -5.12 -13.78 -4.09
C GLN A 58 -5.49 -12.30 -3.90
N GLU A 59 -6.02 -11.96 -2.72
CA GLU A 59 -6.24 -10.57 -2.33
C GLU A 59 -4.97 -9.96 -1.71
N TYR A 60 -4.63 -8.76 -2.17
CA TYR A 60 -3.52 -7.95 -1.72
C TYR A 60 -4.01 -6.60 -1.22
N LEU A 61 -3.28 -6.03 -0.27
CA LEU A 61 -3.58 -4.75 0.35
C LEU A 61 -2.38 -3.83 0.22
N ILE A 62 -2.63 -2.56 -0.11
CA ILE A 62 -1.63 -1.51 -0.17
C ILE A 62 -1.95 -0.48 0.91
N ALA A 63 -1.01 -0.25 1.83
CA ALA A 63 -1.11 0.83 2.81
C ALA A 63 -0.45 2.10 2.26
N TYR A 64 -1.16 3.22 2.32
CA TYR A 64 -0.62 4.51 1.91
C TYR A 64 -1.17 5.65 2.76
N LYS A 65 -0.49 6.80 2.74
CA LYS A 65 -0.97 8.07 3.26
C LYS A 65 -1.01 9.10 2.14
N THR A 66 -1.93 10.04 2.22
CA THR A 66 -2.01 11.19 1.31
C THR A 66 -1.42 12.40 2.01
N ALA A 67 -0.33 12.96 1.49
CA ALA A 67 0.30 14.15 2.05
C ALA A 67 0.88 15.03 0.94
N GLY A 68 0.64 16.34 1.01
CA GLY A 68 1.24 17.32 0.09
C GLY A 68 1.04 17.01 -1.40
N GLY A 69 -0.14 16.52 -1.79
CA GLY A 69 -0.41 16.15 -3.19
C GLY A 69 0.34 14.91 -3.68
N SER A 70 0.83 14.07 -2.76
CA SER A 70 1.50 12.79 -3.05
C SER A 70 0.89 11.63 -2.25
N ALA A 71 0.89 10.45 -2.85
CA ALA A 71 0.58 9.19 -2.19
C ALA A 71 1.88 8.58 -1.66
N ILE A 72 2.08 8.58 -0.34
CA ILE A 72 3.20 7.92 0.31
C ILE A 72 2.80 6.47 0.54
N VAL A 73 3.41 5.55 -0.20
CA VAL A 73 3.09 4.12 -0.20
C VAL A 73 4.04 3.38 0.73
N TYR A 74 3.48 2.74 1.75
CA TYR A 74 4.24 2.18 2.85
C TYR A 74 4.55 0.69 2.65
N MET A 75 3.53 -0.09 2.34
CA MET A 75 3.66 -1.54 2.24
C MET A 75 2.57 -2.15 1.37
N ILE A 76 2.86 -3.34 0.85
CA ILE A 76 1.93 -4.24 0.18
C ILE A 76 2.09 -5.64 0.77
N ASP A 77 0.99 -6.32 1.10
CA ASP A 77 1.00 -7.70 1.59
C ASP A 77 -0.38 -8.36 1.40
N THR A 78 -0.47 -9.64 1.73
CA THR A 78 -1.72 -10.41 1.82
C THR A 78 -2.42 -10.20 3.16
N HIS A 79 -3.71 -10.54 3.23
CA HIS A 79 -4.59 -10.24 4.36
C HIS A 79 -4.15 -10.81 5.72
N GLU A 80 -3.56 -12.01 5.74
CA GLU A 80 -3.37 -12.81 6.96
C GLU A 80 -2.56 -12.06 8.04
N ASN A 81 -1.54 -11.30 7.62
CA ASN A 81 -0.65 -10.57 8.54
C ASN A 81 -0.53 -9.07 8.26
N PHE A 82 -1.22 -8.54 7.24
CA PHE A 82 -1.04 -7.16 6.78
C PHE A 82 -1.17 -6.12 7.91
N TYR A 83 -2.27 -6.12 8.66
CA TYR A 83 -2.51 -5.09 9.68
C TYR A 83 -1.53 -5.17 10.85
N ARG A 84 -1.12 -6.39 11.23
CA ARG A 84 -0.10 -6.60 12.27
C ARG A 84 1.26 -6.06 11.82
N ASN A 85 1.66 -6.38 10.59
CA ASN A 85 2.91 -5.90 10.01
C ASN A 85 2.89 -4.38 9.83
N LEU A 86 1.76 -3.81 9.41
CA LEU A 86 1.60 -2.37 9.27
C LEU A 86 1.72 -1.65 10.62
N LYS A 87 1.01 -2.10 11.66
CA LYS A 87 1.13 -1.51 13.01
C LYS A 87 2.56 -1.59 13.53
N ARG A 88 3.24 -2.72 13.31
CA ARG A 88 4.63 -2.89 13.70
C ARG A 88 5.56 -1.92 12.95
N TYR A 89 5.40 -1.83 11.62
CA TYR A 89 6.16 -0.90 10.79
C TYR A 89 6.01 0.54 11.28
N VAL A 90 4.77 0.96 11.59
CA VAL A 90 4.49 2.31 12.09
C VAL A 90 5.23 2.57 13.40
N LYS A 91 5.24 1.61 14.35
CA LYS A 91 5.98 1.74 15.62
C LYS A 91 7.51 1.74 15.46
N GLU A 92 8.05 1.19 14.38
CA GLU A 92 9.49 1.10 14.13
C GLU A 92 10.04 2.30 13.33
N VAL A 93 9.16 3.07 12.68
CA VAL A 93 9.55 4.13 11.70
C VAL A 93 9.06 5.52 12.11
N ASP A 94 8.10 5.62 13.03
CA ASP A 94 7.68 6.85 13.72
C ASP A 94 8.43 6.98 15.06
#